data_AF-A0A2G6HLE7-F1
#
_entry.id   AF-A0A2G6HLE7-F1
#
_cell.length_a   1.000
_cell.length_b   1.000
_cell.length_c   1.000
_cell.angle_alpha   90.00
_cell.angle_beta   90.00
_cell.angle_gamma   90.00
#
_symmetry.space_group_name_H-M   'P 1'
#
loop_
_entity.id
_entity.type
_entity.pdbx_description
1 polymer ?
#
loop_
_entity_poly.entity_id
_entity_poly.type
_entity_poly.pdbx_seq_one_letter_code
_entity_poly.pdbx_strand_id
1 'polypeptide(L)'
;LIISGPSEISTDMYREVDAVMPHFVKDEHYSVDEKARQVSLNEEGIALGEELLKVENLYDPANIEKLHHLNQSLKAHVLFKKDVDYIVHNGQVVIVDEFTGRTMEGRRFSDGLHQALEAKEKVKIEQENQTLASITFQNYFRMYDKLAGMTGTADTEAAEFQKIYNLGVSVLPTNMPMVRDDYADVIYKNQAAKYRAIVKEVKEMHKAGRPVLVGTISIDISEKISQMLKKEKIAHEVLNAKHHQREAEIIAGAGQLGKVTIATNMAGRGTDIKLGEGVREAGGLHILGTSRHESRRIDNQLRGRAGRQGDPGSSRFFLSLEDDLLRIFGSGRISTVMDKLGMEEDEPIEHSMISRAIENAQRKVEGH
;
A
#
# COMPACT_ATOMS: atom_id res chain seq x y z
N LEU A 1 -14.04 -6.16 2.76
CA LEU A 1 -15.13 -5.44 2.07
C LEU A 1 -15.89 -4.67 3.12
N ILE A 2 -16.13 -3.38 2.90
CA ILE A 2 -16.87 -2.51 3.80
C ILE A 2 -17.94 -1.82 2.96
N ILE A 3 -19.18 -1.82 3.44
CA ILE A 3 -20.24 -0.97 2.93
C ILE A 3 -20.37 0.17 3.91
N SER A 4 -20.06 1.38 3.44
CA SER A 4 -20.21 2.61 4.22
C SER A 4 -21.33 3.46 3.64
N GLY A 5 -22.10 4.09 4.51
CA GLY A 5 -23.11 5.07 4.14
C GLY A 5 -22.96 6.35 4.94
N PRO A 6 -23.57 7.46 4.50
CA PRO A 6 -23.66 8.65 5.33
C PRO A 6 -24.37 8.28 6.63
N SER A 7 -23.87 8.79 7.75
CA SER A 7 -24.56 8.69 9.03
C SER A 7 -25.79 9.59 9.02
N GLU A 8 -26.93 9.07 9.50
CA GLU A 8 -28.14 9.88 9.75
C GLU A 8 -28.03 10.71 11.04
N ILE A 9 -26.93 10.55 11.79
CA ILE A 9 -26.69 11.32 13.02
C ILE A 9 -26.59 12.80 12.66
N SER A 10 -27.52 13.58 13.21
CA SER A 10 -27.50 15.03 13.02
C SER A 10 -26.19 15.61 13.58
N THR A 11 -25.51 16.40 12.76
CA THR A 11 -24.33 17.17 13.19
C THR A 11 -24.67 18.19 14.28
N ASP A 12 -25.96 18.48 14.49
CA ASP A 12 -26.42 19.43 15.50
C ASP A 12 -26.14 18.92 16.92
N MET A 13 -26.21 17.60 17.15
CA MET A 13 -25.92 17.02 18.47
C MET A 13 -24.50 17.33 18.94
N TYR A 14 -23.51 17.32 18.04
CA TYR A 14 -22.14 17.69 18.38
C TYR A 14 -22.04 19.15 18.82
N ARG A 15 -22.84 20.06 18.23
CA ARG A 15 -22.87 21.48 18.60
C ARG A 15 -23.59 21.71 19.92
N GLU A 16 -24.71 21.03 20.13
CA GLU A 16 -25.48 21.11 21.38
C GLU A 16 -24.64 20.64 22.57
N VAL A 17 -23.94 19.52 22.41
CA VAL A 17 -23.07 18.97 23.45
C VAL A 17 -21.83 19.84 23.65
N ASP A 18 -21.21 20.35 22.58
CA ASP A 18 -20.07 21.28 22.70
C ASP A 18 -20.44 22.55 23.49
N ALA A 19 -21.66 23.08 23.30
CA ALA A 19 -22.13 24.27 23.99
C ALA A 19 -22.21 24.11 25.52
N VAL A 20 -22.40 22.89 26.02
CA VAL A 20 -22.49 22.62 27.46
C VAL A 20 -21.14 22.31 28.10
N MET A 21 -20.12 21.95 27.30
CA MET A 21 -18.76 21.61 27.79
C MET A 21 -18.10 22.63 28.72
N PRO A 22 -18.26 23.97 28.52
CA PRO A 22 -17.64 24.94 29.41
C PRO A 22 -18.09 24.87 30.88
N HIS A 23 -19.20 24.17 31.18
CA HIS A 23 -19.71 24.02 32.56
C HIS A 23 -19.07 22.83 33.30
N PHE A 24 -18.41 21.92 32.58
CA PHE A 24 -17.73 20.78 33.19
C PHE A 24 -16.36 21.20 33.73
N VAL A 25 -16.10 20.84 34.98
CA VAL A 25 -14.90 21.24 35.74
C VAL A 25 -14.09 20.01 36.12
N LYS A 26 -12.78 20.05 35.89
CA LYS A 26 -11.86 18.97 36.24
C LYS A 26 -11.87 18.72 37.76
N ASP A 27 -11.85 17.45 38.16
CA ASP A 27 -11.84 16.98 39.55
C ASP A 27 -13.14 17.24 40.34
N GLU A 28 -14.11 17.96 39.75
CA GLU A 28 -15.47 18.12 40.28
C GLU A 28 -16.50 17.33 39.47
N HIS A 29 -16.40 17.34 38.14
CA HIS A 29 -17.35 16.69 37.22
C HIS A 29 -16.74 15.54 36.41
N TYR A 30 -15.41 15.45 36.36
CA TYR A 30 -14.73 14.38 35.64
C TYR A 30 -13.31 14.18 36.15
N SER A 31 -12.81 12.96 35.94
CA SER A 31 -11.42 12.56 36.22
C SER A 31 -10.66 12.32 34.93
N VAL A 32 -9.36 12.57 34.97
CA VAL A 32 -8.45 12.40 33.82
C VAL A 32 -7.31 11.47 34.20
N ASP A 33 -7.18 10.36 33.46
CA ASP A 33 -5.99 9.51 33.50
C ASP A 33 -5.06 9.91 32.35
N GLU A 34 -4.02 10.68 32.67
CA GLU A 34 -3.03 11.14 31.68
C GLU A 34 -2.17 9.99 31.13
N LYS A 35 -1.96 8.91 31.90
CA LYS A 35 -1.18 7.75 31.45
C LYS A 35 -1.97 6.90 30.45
N ALA A 36 -3.25 6.69 30.72
CA ALA A 36 -4.15 5.95 29.84
C ALA A 36 -4.74 6.82 28.71
N ARG A 37 -4.57 8.15 28.78
CA ARG A 37 -5.28 9.14 27.95
C ARG A 37 -6.77 8.85 27.91
N GLN A 38 -7.37 8.75 29.10
CA GLN A 38 -8.81 8.54 29.28
C GLN A 38 -9.40 9.62 30.16
N VAL A 39 -10.66 9.96 29.89
CA VAL A 39 -11.47 10.87 30.70
C VAL A 39 -12.76 10.16 31.05
N SER A 40 -13.21 10.30 32.28
CA SER A 40 -14.43 9.67 32.77
C SER A 40 -15.20 10.63 33.64
N LEU A 41 -16.52 10.73 33.40
CA LEU A 41 -17.45 11.48 34.23
C LEU A 41 -17.56 10.81 35.60
N ASN A 42 -17.66 11.61 36.67
CA ASN A 42 -18.05 11.13 38.00
C ASN A 42 -19.57 11.32 38.20
N GLU A 43 -20.07 11.02 39.41
CA GLU A 43 -21.51 11.12 39.73
C GLU A 43 -22.04 12.55 39.53
N GLU A 44 -21.28 13.56 39.97
CA GLU A 44 -21.62 14.97 39.82
C GLU A 44 -21.66 15.41 38.34
N GLY A 45 -20.71 14.94 37.53
CA GLY A 45 -20.68 15.21 36.09
C GLY A 45 -21.81 14.52 35.32
N ILE A 46 -22.22 13.33 35.75
CA ILE A 46 -23.40 12.66 35.20
C ILE A 46 -24.65 13.49 35.49
N ALA A 47 -24.85 13.91 36.75
CA ALA A 47 -25.99 14.74 37.14
C ALA A 47 -26.02 16.07 36.38
N LEU A 48 -24.86 16.73 36.21
CA LEU A 48 -24.75 17.94 35.42
C LEU A 48 -25.09 17.70 33.94
N GLY A 49 -24.63 16.59 33.37
CA GLY A 49 -24.97 16.20 32.00
C GLY A 49 -26.46 15.95 31.81
N GLU A 50 -27.12 15.30 32.78
CA GLU A 50 -28.55 15.06 32.80
C GLU A 50 -29.36 16.37 32.81
N GLU A 51 -28.97 17.32 33.67
CA GLU A 51 -29.60 18.64 33.74
C GLU A 51 -29.44 19.43 32.44
N LEU A 52 -28.19 19.55 31.94
CA LEU A 52 -27.87 20.38 30.79
C LEU A 52 -28.44 19.81 29.47
N LEU A 53 -28.47 18.49 29.34
CA LEU A 53 -29.04 17.79 28.16
C LEU A 53 -30.54 17.49 28.32
N LYS A 54 -31.15 17.87 29.45
CA LYS A 54 -32.56 17.70 29.79
C LYS A 54 -33.02 16.24 29.67
N VAL A 55 -32.28 15.33 30.30
CA VAL A 55 -32.59 13.90 30.33
C VAL A 55 -32.67 13.42 31.78
N GLU A 56 -33.61 12.51 32.08
CA GLU A 56 -33.77 11.99 33.44
C GLU A 56 -32.67 11.00 33.84
N ASN A 57 -32.16 10.24 32.88
CA ASN A 57 -31.06 9.29 33.08
C ASN A 57 -30.21 9.19 31.81
N LEU A 58 -28.92 9.54 31.91
CA LEU A 58 -27.99 9.48 30.78
C LEU A 58 -27.68 8.05 30.32
N TYR A 59 -27.82 7.06 31.20
CA TYR A 59 -27.50 5.65 30.90
C TYR A 59 -28.70 4.85 30.37
N ASP A 60 -29.87 5.49 30.23
CA ASP A 60 -31.01 4.84 29.60
C ASP A 60 -30.70 4.52 28.13
N PRO A 61 -31.17 3.36 27.60
CA PRO A 61 -30.93 2.98 26.21
C PRO A 61 -31.36 4.02 25.17
N ALA A 62 -32.34 4.87 25.50
CA ALA A 62 -32.79 5.96 24.65
C ALA A 62 -31.79 7.14 24.55
N ASN A 63 -30.85 7.25 25.49
CA ASN A 63 -29.89 8.36 25.59
C ASN A 63 -28.44 7.94 25.29
N ILE A 64 -28.21 6.69 24.83
CA ILE A 64 -26.88 6.16 24.51
C ILE A 64 -26.11 7.09 23.56
N GLU A 65 -26.78 7.62 22.53
CA GLU A 65 -26.14 8.55 21.59
C GLU A 65 -25.71 9.85 22.27
N LYS A 66 -26.56 10.45 23.13
CA LYS A 66 -26.23 11.66 23.87
C LYS A 66 -25.05 11.45 24.80
N LEU A 67 -25.03 10.33 25.53
CA LEU A 67 -23.91 9.94 26.39
C LEU A 67 -22.62 9.75 25.59
N HIS A 68 -22.70 9.12 24.42
CA HIS A 68 -21.57 8.97 23.51
C HIS A 68 -21.01 10.32 23.07
N HIS A 69 -21.85 11.21 22.55
CA HIS A 69 -21.43 12.56 22.15
C HIS A 69 -20.84 13.35 23.31
N LEU A 70 -21.42 13.26 24.52
CA LEU A 70 -20.93 13.90 25.74
C LEU A 70 -19.49 13.45 26.06
N ASN A 71 -19.26 12.13 26.04
CA ASN A 71 -17.93 11.57 26.30
C ASN A 71 -16.90 11.98 25.23
N GLN A 72 -17.28 11.97 23.93
CA GLN A 72 -16.37 12.38 22.86
C GLN A 72 -16.04 13.87 22.91
N SER A 73 -17.02 14.72 23.24
CA SER A 73 -16.82 16.16 23.41
C SER A 73 -15.90 16.45 24.60
N LEU A 74 -16.15 15.81 25.74
CA LEU A 74 -15.29 15.93 26.92
C LEU A 74 -13.86 15.48 26.61
N LYS A 75 -13.70 14.36 25.90
CA LYS A 75 -12.40 13.87 25.43
C LYS A 75 -11.70 14.86 24.52
N ALA A 76 -12.41 15.45 23.56
CA ALA A 76 -11.89 16.46 22.63
C ALA A 76 -11.43 17.73 23.35
N HIS A 77 -12.15 18.20 24.38
CA HIS A 77 -11.79 19.38 25.16
C HIS A 77 -10.60 19.14 26.09
N VAL A 78 -10.56 17.99 26.74
CA VAL A 78 -9.62 17.72 27.84
C VAL A 78 -8.31 17.08 27.37
N LEU A 79 -8.36 16.10 26.46
CA LEU A 79 -7.18 15.32 26.07
C LEU A 79 -6.48 15.81 24.81
N PHE A 80 -7.21 16.49 23.91
CA PHE A 80 -6.70 16.89 22.60
C PHE A 80 -6.45 18.40 22.58
N LYS A 81 -5.21 18.78 22.32
CA LYS A 81 -4.75 20.16 22.30
C LYS A 81 -4.44 20.60 20.87
N LYS A 82 -4.94 21.78 20.53
CA LYS A 82 -4.59 22.49 19.31
C LYS A 82 -3.08 22.74 19.28
N ASP A 83 -2.49 22.59 18.10
CA ASP A 83 -1.06 22.72 17.82
C ASP A 83 -0.16 21.65 18.48
N VAL A 84 -0.76 20.59 19.05
CA VAL A 84 -0.05 19.42 19.60
C VAL A 84 -0.58 18.15 18.94
N ASP A 85 -1.86 17.84 19.14
CA ASP A 85 -2.49 16.62 18.61
C ASP A 85 -3.14 16.84 17.24
N TYR A 86 -3.54 18.08 16.96
CA TYR A 86 -4.15 18.50 15.71
C TYR A 86 -3.92 19.99 15.45
N ILE A 87 -4.07 20.41 14.19
CA ILE A 87 -4.10 21.81 13.79
C ILE A 87 -5.39 22.13 13.06
N VAL A 88 -5.74 23.42 12.97
CA VAL A 88 -6.84 23.88 12.13
C VAL A 88 -6.26 24.56 10.90
N HIS A 89 -6.43 23.95 9.73
CA HIS A 89 -5.92 24.46 8.46
C HIS A 89 -7.05 24.54 7.44
N ASN A 90 -7.21 25.68 6.76
CA ASN A 90 -8.30 25.93 5.79
C ASN A 90 -9.71 25.62 6.32
N GLY A 91 -9.95 25.84 7.61
CA GLY A 91 -11.23 25.53 8.25
C GLY A 91 -11.50 24.04 8.43
N GLN A 92 -10.46 23.19 8.43
CA GLN A 92 -10.55 21.75 8.71
C GLN A 92 -9.59 21.36 9.82
N VAL A 93 -9.99 20.36 10.62
CA VAL A 93 -9.12 19.75 11.63
C VAL A 93 -8.19 18.74 10.94
N VAL A 94 -6.87 18.91 11.12
CA VAL A 94 -5.86 18.02 10.55
C VAL A 94 -5.03 17.41 11.67
N ILE A 95 -4.90 16.08 11.68
CA ILE A 95 -4.18 15.34 12.73
C ILE A 95 -2.68 15.58 12.59
N VAL A 96 -2.00 15.78 13.72
CA VAL A 96 -0.53 15.81 13.79
C VAL A 96 -0.04 14.47 14.31
N ASP A 97 0.89 13.86 13.59
CA ASP A 97 1.54 12.62 14.02
C ASP A 97 2.48 12.89 15.20
N GLU A 98 2.27 12.19 16.32
CA GLU A 98 2.99 12.40 17.58
C GLU A 98 4.50 12.12 17.50
N PHE A 99 4.93 11.27 16.56
CA PHE A 99 6.34 10.87 16.44
C PHE A 99 7.11 11.74 15.45
N THR A 100 6.44 12.19 14.39
CA THR A 100 7.09 12.87 13.26
C THR A 100 6.73 14.35 13.17
N GLY A 101 5.69 14.81 13.88
CA GLY A 101 5.18 16.18 13.80
C GLY A 101 4.56 16.53 12.45
N ARG A 102 4.35 15.53 11.57
CA ARG A 102 3.80 15.74 10.23
C ARG A 102 2.27 15.80 10.28
N THR A 103 1.70 16.62 9.42
CA THR A 103 0.25 16.68 9.21
C THR A 103 -0.23 15.48 8.40
N MET A 104 -1.27 14.81 8.89
CA MET A 104 -1.91 13.67 8.21
C MET A 104 -3.20 14.11 7.51
N GLU A 105 -3.06 14.75 6.37
CA GLU A 105 -4.20 15.19 5.56
C GLU A 105 -5.06 14.01 5.09
N GLY A 106 -6.39 14.15 5.16
CA GLY A 106 -7.36 13.13 4.79
C GLY A 106 -7.61 12.03 5.83
N ARG A 107 -6.85 12.01 6.94
CA ARG A 107 -7.11 11.09 8.06
C ARG A 107 -7.97 11.76 9.12
N ARG A 108 -8.98 11.04 9.61
CA ARG A 108 -9.89 11.50 10.67
C ARG A 108 -9.75 10.61 11.90
N PHE A 109 -10.02 11.17 13.08
CA PHE A 109 -10.16 10.36 14.30
C PHE A 109 -11.45 9.55 14.21
N SER A 110 -11.43 8.33 14.75
CA SER A 110 -12.58 7.42 14.76
C SER A 110 -13.60 7.78 15.84
N ASP A 111 -14.78 7.15 15.77
CA ASP A 111 -15.74 7.09 16.89
C ASP A 111 -16.36 8.46 17.24
N GLY A 112 -16.55 9.33 16.25
CA GLY A 112 -17.12 10.67 16.43
C GLY A 112 -16.19 11.72 17.05
N LEU A 113 -14.97 11.35 17.46
CA LEU A 113 -14.02 12.28 18.09
C LEU A 113 -13.61 13.42 17.16
N HIS A 114 -13.49 13.15 15.86
CA HIS A 114 -13.07 14.17 14.90
C HIS A 114 -14.14 15.26 14.74
N GLN A 115 -15.42 14.86 14.73
CA GLN A 115 -16.56 15.77 14.69
C GLN A 115 -16.69 16.58 15.98
N ALA A 116 -16.39 15.97 17.13
CA ALA A 116 -16.32 16.70 18.40
C ALA A 116 -15.21 17.77 18.40
N LEU A 117 -14.04 17.48 17.80
CA LEU A 117 -12.99 18.48 17.60
C LEU A 117 -13.40 19.58 16.61
N GLU A 118 -14.10 19.22 15.54
CA GLU A 118 -14.65 20.19 14.59
C GLU A 118 -15.67 21.13 15.26
N ALA A 119 -16.51 20.60 16.15
CA ALA A 119 -17.44 21.39 16.96
C ALA A 119 -16.69 22.34 17.92
N LYS A 120 -15.72 21.82 18.68
CA LYS A 120 -14.86 22.59 19.60
C LYS A 120 -14.16 23.76 18.91
N GLU A 121 -13.61 23.54 17.72
CA GLU A 121 -12.90 24.56 16.95
C GLU A 121 -13.84 25.45 16.12
N LYS A 122 -15.16 25.21 16.19
CA LYS A 122 -16.20 25.95 15.46
C LYS A 122 -16.00 25.95 13.94
N VAL A 123 -15.50 24.84 13.42
CA VAL A 123 -15.35 24.61 11.97
C VAL A 123 -16.54 23.83 11.42
N LYS A 124 -16.58 23.64 10.09
CA LYS A 124 -17.64 22.85 9.46
C LYS A 124 -17.51 21.39 9.90
N ILE A 125 -18.53 20.87 10.56
CA ILE A 125 -18.61 19.46 10.96
C ILE A 125 -18.96 18.65 9.72
N GLU A 126 -18.05 17.78 9.28
CA GLU A 126 -18.29 16.90 8.13
C GLU A 126 -18.94 15.60 8.61
N GLN A 127 -20.02 15.17 7.93
CA GLN A 127 -20.74 13.95 8.27
C GLN A 127 -19.81 12.73 8.31
N GLU A 128 -20.06 11.85 9.27
CA GLU A 128 -19.37 10.57 9.36
C GLU A 128 -19.91 9.62 8.29
N ASN A 129 -19.02 8.82 7.69
CA ASN A 129 -19.43 7.63 6.98
C ASN A 129 -19.44 6.46 7.97
N GLN A 130 -20.62 5.97 8.31
CA GLN A 130 -20.77 4.80 9.17
C GLN A 130 -20.55 3.51 8.37
N THR A 131 -19.95 2.49 9.00
CA THR A 131 -19.82 1.16 8.42
C THR A 131 -21.11 0.36 8.67
N LEU A 132 -21.90 0.13 7.63
CA LEU A 132 -23.16 -0.61 7.68
C LEU A 132 -22.95 -2.13 7.67
N ALA A 133 -21.95 -2.59 6.93
CA ALA A 133 -21.61 -4.00 6.85
C ALA A 133 -20.13 -4.19 6.56
N SER A 134 -19.54 -5.26 7.10
CA SER A 134 -18.18 -5.65 6.77
C SER A 134 -18.03 -7.17 6.69
N ILE A 135 -17.22 -7.63 5.74
CA ILE A 135 -16.81 -9.04 5.64
C ILE A 135 -15.40 -9.10 5.05
N THR A 136 -14.59 -10.05 5.51
CA THR A 136 -13.28 -10.34 4.90
C THR A 136 -13.45 -11.22 3.66
N PHE A 137 -12.54 -11.13 2.70
CA PHE A 137 -12.60 -12.02 1.52
C PHE A 137 -12.46 -13.49 1.93
N GLN A 138 -11.66 -13.79 2.95
CA GLN A 138 -11.53 -15.14 3.48
C GLN A 138 -12.88 -15.70 3.93
N ASN A 139 -13.63 -14.92 4.73
CA ASN A 139 -14.94 -15.35 5.21
C ASN A 139 -15.97 -15.43 4.08
N TYR A 140 -15.97 -14.45 3.17
CA TYR A 140 -16.88 -14.43 2.04
C TYR A 140 -16.71 -15.67 1.13
N PHE A 141 -15.48 -16.03 0.75
CA PHE A 141 -15.24 -17.18 -0.12
C PHE A 141 -15.48 -18.52 0.58
N ARG A 142 -15.35 -18.60 1.91
CA ARG A 142 -15.68 -19.80 2.70
C ARG A 142 -17.18 -20.11 2.73
N MET A 143 -18.04 -19.18 2.35
CA MET A 143 -19.50 -19.40 2.28
C MET A 143 -19.92 -20.23 1.06
N TYR A 144 -19.05 -20.45 0.08
CA TYR A 144 -19.37 -21.23 -1.11
C TYR A 144 -19.25 -22.73 -0.81
N ASP A 145 -20.26 -23.51 -1.21
CA ASP A 145 -20.25 -24.99 -1.07
C ASP A 145 -19.04 -25.63 -1.78
N LYS A 146 -18.62 -25.04 -2.90
CA LYS A 146 -17.47 -25.46 -3.67
C LYS A 146 -16.65 -24.24 -4.10
N LEU A 147 -15.38 -24.25 -3.75
CA LEU A 147 -14.42 -23.22 -4.10
C LEU A 147 -13.30 -23.79 -4.97
N ALA A 148 -12.93 -23.07 -6.02
CA ALA A 148 -11.77 -23.38 -6.86
C ALA A 148 -11.15 -22.07 -7.36
N GLY A 149 -9.87 -22.10 -7.68
CA GLY A 149 -9.13 -20.94 -8.18
C GLY A 149 -8.04 -21.35 -9.16
N MET A 150 -7.63 -20.42 -10.01
CA MET A 150 -6.53 -20.62 -10.95
C MET A 150 -5.62 -19.38 -10.97
N THR A 151 -4.31 -19.62 -10.99
CA THR A 151 -3.30 -18.57 -11.05
C THR A 151 -1.97 -19.17 -11.50
N GLY A 152 -1.07 -18.36 -12.06
CA GLY A 152 0.27 -18.78 -12.44
C GLY A 152 1.26 -18.87 -11.27
N THR A 153 0.90 -18.40 -10.07
CA THR A 153 1.82 -18.25 -8.94
C THR A 153 1.22 -18.67 -7.59
N ALA A 154 0.58 -19.85 -7.53
CA ALA A 154 0.00 -20.37 -6.28
C ALA A 154 0.97 -21.21 -5.43
N ASP A 155 1.96 -21.86 -6.04
CA ASP A 155 2.76 -22.91 -5.41
C ASP A 155 3.52 -22.44 -4.15
N THR A 156 4.08 -21.22 -4.20
CA THR A 156 4.79 -20.64 -3.04
C THR A 156 3.89 -20.44 -1.82
N GLU A 157 2.59 -20.26 -2.04
CA GLU A 157 1.58 -19.99 -1.00
C GLU A 157 0.65 -21.19 -0.78
N ALA A 158 1.04 -22.40 -1.22
CA ALA A 158 0.18 -23.58 -1.12
C ALA A 158 -0.27 -23.87 0.32
N ALA A 159 0.61 -23.62 1.30
CA ALA A 159 0.29 -23.76 2.72
C ALA A 159 -0.80 -22.77 3.17
N GLU A 160 -0.78 -21.53 2.65
CA GLU A 160 -1.80 -20.51 2.93
C GLU A 160 -3.16 -20.94 2.36
N PHE A 161 -3.20 -21.39 1.11
CA PHE A 161 -4.43 -21.89 0.48
C PHE A 161 -5.03 -23.08 1.23
N GLN A 162 -4.19 -24.02 1.66
CA GLN A 162 -4.62 -25.18 2.44
C GLN A 162 -5.13 -24.76 3.83
N LYS A 163 -4.43 -23.87 4.54
CA LYS A 163 -4.80 -23.44 5.90
C LYS A 163 -6.06 -22.57 5.91
N ILE A 164 -6.19 -21.64 4.96
CA ILE A 164 -7.27 -20.66 4.94
C ILE A 164 -8.51 -21.22 4.22
N TYR A 165 -8.34 -21.90 3.09
CA TYR A 165 -9.46 -22.32 2.24
C TYR A 165 -9.63 -23.84 2.13
N ASN A 166 -8.77 -24.63 2.77
CA ASN A 166 -8.72 -26.09 2.58
C ASN A 166 -8.58 -26.48 1.10
N LEU A 167 -7.82 -25.68 0.35
CA LEU A 167 -7.56 -25.90 -1.08
C LEU A 167 -6.12 -26.38 -1.29
N GLY A 168 -6.00 -27.56 -1.89
CA GLY A 168 -4.73 -28.04 -2.43
C GLY A 168 -4.32 -27.26 -3.68
N VAL A 169 -3.02 -27.06 -3.86
CA VAL A 169 -2.46 -26.45 -5.08
C VAL A 169 -1.86 -27.56 -5.95
N SER A 170 -2.29 -27.60 -7.22
CA SER A 170 -1.73 -28.51 -8.22
C SER A 170 -1.07 -27.70 -9.32
N VAL A 171 0.23 -27.90 -9.52
CA VAL A 171 0.99 -27.25 -10.59
C VAL A 171 0.74 -28.00 -11.90
N LEU A 172 0.08 -27.35 -12.85
CA LEU A 172 -0.12 -27.90 -14.18
C LEU A 172 1.10 -27.64 -15.07
N PRO A 173 1.55 -28.62 -15.88
CA PRO A 173 2.62 -28.42 -16.85
C PRO A 173 2.26 -27.31 -17.86
N THR A 174 3.28 -26.62 -18.36
CA THR A 174 3.11 -25.67 -19.46
C THR A 174 2.84 -26.40 -20.78
N ASN A 175 2.06 -25.77 -21.67
CA ASN A 175 1.77 -26.33 -23.00
C ASN A 175 3.03 -26.50 -23.87
N MET A 176 3.95 -25.54 -23.76
CA MET A 176 5.25 -25.55 -24.45
C MET A 176 6.38 -25.46 -23.42
N PRO A 177 7.60 -25.94 -23.74
CA PRO A 177 8.77 -25.76 -22.87
C PRO A 177 9.01 -24.28 -22.56
N MET A 178 9.31 -23.98 -21.30
CA MET A 178 9.63 -22.62 -20.84
C MET A 178 11.11 -22.33 -21.13
N VAL A 179 11.38 -21.38 -22.03
CA VAL A 179 12.74 -21.05 -22.53
C VAL A 179 13.18 -19.62 -22.19
N ARG A 180 12.48 -18.95 -21.26
CA ARG A 180 12.83 -17.60 -20.82
C ARG A 180 14.11 -17.62 -19.99
N ASP A 181 15.02 -16.70 -20.28
CA ASP A 181 16.24 -16.51 -19.50
C ASP A 181 15.95 -15.65 -18.26
N ASP A 182 15.97 -16.26 -17.08
CA ASP A 182 15.85 -15.55 -15.81
C ASP A 182 17.25 -15.23 -15.25
N TYR A 183 17.71 -13.99 -15.46
CA TYR A 183 19.02 -13.53 -15.01
C TYR A 183 19.11 -13.43 -13.49
N ALA A 184 20.35 -13.45 -12.99
CA ALA A 184 20.61 -13.17 -11.58
C ALA A 184 20.23 -11.73 -11.22
N ASP A 185 19.91 -11.54 -9.96
CA ASP A 185 19.60 -10.22 -9.42
C ASP A 185 20.86 -9.34 -9.40
N VAL A 186 20.69 -8.07 -9.75
CA VAL A 186 21.75 -7.07 -9.85
C VAL A 186 21.61 -6.10 -8.69
N ILE A 187 22.63 -5.99 -7.85
CA ILE A 187 22.57 -5.20 -6.60
C ILE A 187 23.54 -4.03 -6.66
N TYR A 188 23.01 -2.84 -6.41
CA TYR A 188 23.75 -1.59 -6.36
C TYR A 188 23.91 -1.07 -4.93
N LYS A 189 24.91 -0.20 -4.73
CA LYS A 189 25.16 0.42 -3.42
C LYS A 189 24.01 1.33 -3.00
N ASN A 190 23.49 2.13 -3.92
CA ASN A 190 22.41 3.09 -3.66
C ASN A 190 21.34 3.07 -4.75
N GLN A 191 20.20 3.71 -4.46
CA GLN A 191 19.08 3.78 -5.39
C GLN A 191 19.39 4.60 -6.65
N ALA A 192 20.24 5.62 -6.55
CA ALA A 192 20.57 6.47 -7.69
C ALA A 192 21.30 5.68 -8.79
N ALA A 193 22.30 4.88 -8.41
CA ALA A 193 23.04 4.00 -9.30
C ALA A 193 22.12 2.93 -9.90
N LYS A 194 21.26 2.32 -9.08
CA LYS A 194 20.22 1.38 -9.52
C LYS A 194 19.37 1.97 -10.65
N TYR A 195 18.82 3.17 -10.45
CA TYR A 195 17.96 3.81 -11.46
C TYR A 195 18.71 4.20 -12.74
N ARG A 196 19.98 4.65 -12.64
CA ARG A 196 20.81 4.90 -13.82
C ARG A 196 21.03 3.62 -14.62
N ALA A 197 21.34 2.51 -13.95
CA ALA A 197 21.56 1.22 -14.59
C ALA A 197 20.30 0.68 -15.28
N ILE A 198 19.13 0.81 -14.63
CA ILE A 198 17.85 0.46 -15.22
C ILE A 198 17.62 1.21 -16.55
N VAL A 199 17.83 2.53 -16.54
CA VAL A 199 17.68 3.37 -17.73
C VAL A 199 18.67 2.99 -18.82
N LYS A 200 19.91 2.66 -18.45
CA LYS A 200 20.93 2.17 -19.37
C LYS A 200 20.51 0.86 -20.04
N GLU A 201 20.02 -0.12 -19.28
CA GLU A 201 19.56 -1.40 -19.85
C GLU A 201 18.34 -1.22 -20.76
N VAL A 202 17.36 -0.39 -20.35
CA VAL A 202 16.22 -0.05 -21.20
C VAL A 202 16.69 0.58 -22.51
N LYS A 203 17.66 1.49 -22.47
CA LYS A 203 18.23 2.14 -23.65
C LYS A 203 18.92 1.15 -24.59
N GLU A 204 19.69 0.21 -24.05
CA GLU A 204 20.38 -0.82 -24.82
C GLU A 204 19.38 -1.76 -25.52
N MET A 205 18.38 -2.25 -24.79
CA MET A 205 17.32 -3.11 -25.36
C MET A 205 16.49 -2.36 -26.41
N HIS A 206 16.08 -1.12 -26.11
CA HIS A 206 15.32 -0.28 -27.04
C HIS A 206 16.10 -0.01 -28.33
N LYS A 207 17.40 0.30 -28.22
CA LYS A 207 18.29 0.51 -29.39
C LYS A 207 18.43 -0.77 -30.23
N ALA A 208 18.41 -1.93 -29.60
CA ALA A 208 18.39 -3.22 -30.29
C ALA A 208 17.00 -3.60 -30.86
N GLY A 209 15.97 -2.75 -30.70
CA GLY A 209 14.61 -3.04 -31.14
C GLY A 209 13.86 -4.02 -30.24
N ARG A 210 14.41 -4.41 -29.09
CA ARG A 210 13.78 -5.36 -28.18
C ARG A 210 12.77 -4.65 -27.27
N PRO A 211 11.53 -5.15 -27.13
CA PRO A 211 10.55 -4.56 -26.23
C PRO A 211 10.92 -4.78 -24.76
N VAL A 212 10.59 -3.79 -23.94
CA VAL A 212 10.88 -3.80 -22.49
C VAL A 212 9.62 -3.48 -21.69
N LEU A 213 9.33 -4.31 -20.70
CA LEU A 213 8.33 -4.04 -19.67
C LEU A 213 9.01 -3.84 -18.32
N VAL A 214 8.94 -2.62 -17.81
CA VAL A 214 9.50 -2.21 -16.52
C VAL A 214 8.41 -2.30 -15.45
N GLY A 215 8.58 -3.15 -14.45
CA GLY A 215 7.68 -3.26 -13.30
C GLY A 215 8.19 -2.47 -12.09
N THR A 216 7.33 -1.62 -11.54
CA THR A 216 7.62 -0.80 -10.35
C THR A 216 6.62 -1.07 -9.23
N ILE A 217 7.00 -0.72 -7.99
CA ILE A 217 6.16 -0.91 -6.78
C ILE A 217 5.29 0.30 -6.43
N SER A 218 5.60 1.48 -6.99
CA SER A 218 4.89 2.72 -6.68
C SER A 218 4.80 3.64 -7.90
N ILE A 219 3.83 4.56 -7.87
CA ILE A 219 3.65 5.58 -8.91
C ILE A 219 4.86 6.52 -8.93
N ASP A 220 5.38 6.90 -7.77
CA ASP A 220 6.53 7.80 -7.65
C ASP A 220 7.78 7.25 -8.35
N ILE A 221 8.04 5.94 -8.21
CA ILE A 221 9.15 5.28 -8.91
C ILE A 221 8.88 5.22 -10.42
N SER A 222 7.64 4.93 -10.85
CA SER A 222 7.29 4.99 -12.27
C SER A 222 7.52 6.35 -12.89
N GLU A 223 7.07 7.42 -12.22
CA GLU A 223 7.26 8.79 -12.70
C GLU A 223 8.75 9.18 -12.72
N LYS A 224 9.53 8.76 -11.72
CA LYS A 224 10.98 8.98 -11.69
C LYS A 224 11.68 8.30 -12.87
N ILE A 225 11.40 7.03 -13.14
CA ILE A 225 11.97 6.30 -14.29
C ILE A 225 11.51 6.92 -15.60
N SER A 226 10.23 7.26 -15.72
CA SER A 226 9.65 7.96 -16.87
C SER A 226 10.40 9.26 -17.18
N GLN A 227 10.64 10.11 -16.18
CA GLN A 227 11.42 11.34 -16.35
C GLN A 227 12.86 11.07 -16.83
N MET A 228 13.51 10.03 -16.31
CA MET A 228 14.86 9.66 -16.75
C MET A 228 14.88 9.16 -18.21
N LEU A 229 13.90 8.34 -18.61
CA LEU A 229 13.76 7.90 -20.00
C LEU A 229 13.43 9.05 -20.96
N LYS A 230 12.65 10.05 -20.53
CA LYS A 230 12.38 11.27 -21.33
C LYS A 230 13.66 12.06 -21.59
N LYS A 231 14.56 12.18 -20.60
CA LYS A 231 15.87 12.83 -20.78
C LYS A 231 16.74 12.11 -21.82
N GLU A 232 16.65 10.79 -21.87
CA GLU A 232 17.32 9.96 -22.88
C GLU A 232 16.59 9.90 -24.23
N LYS A 233 15.46 10.61 -24.37
CA LYS A 233 14.61 10.64 -25.57
C LYS A 233 14.06 9.27 -25.99
N ILE A 234 13.78 8.40 -25.01
CA ILE A 234 13.18 7.08 -25.24
C ILE A 234 11.66 7.21 -25.12
N ALA A 235 10.93 6.89 -26.19
CA ALA A 235 9.47 6.86 -26.17
C ALA A 235 8.97 5.69 -25.31
N HIS A 236 8.07 5.97 -24.37
CA HIS A 236 7.53 4.97 -23.45
C HIS A 236 6.11 5.33 -22.99
N GLU A 237 5.41 4.32 -22.50
CA GLU A 237 4.08 4.45 -21.88
C GLU A 237 4.17 4.16 -20.38
N VAL A 238 3.32 4.81 -19.57
CA VAL A 238 3.25 4.59 -18.11
C VAL A 238 1.85 4.17 -17.72
N LEU A 239 1.74 3.10 -16.93
CA LEU A 239 0.49 2.51 -16.48
C LEU A 239 0.42 2.52 -14.95
N ASN A 240 -0.55 3.26 -14.43
CA ASN A 240 -0.66 3.56 -13.00
C ASN A 240 -1.89 2.88 -12.33
N ALA A 241 -2.47 1.84 -12.95
CA ALA A 241 -3.63 1.09 -12.46
C ALA A 241 -4.90 1.94 -12.21
N LYS A 242 -5.09 3.04 -12.94
CA LYS A 242 -6.26 3.94 -12.82
C LYS A 242 -7.34 3.67 -13.86
N HIS A 243 -6.95 3.24 -15.07
CA HIS A 243 -7.89 3.09 -16.19
C HIS A 243 -7.73 1.75 -16.89
N HIS A 244 -8.32 0.70 -16.32
CA HIS A 244 -8.09 -0.69 -16.74
C HIS A 244 -8.30 -0.95 -18.24
N GLN A 245 -9.33 -0.39 -18.87
CA GLN A 245 -9.62 -0.62 -20.30
C GLN A 245 -8.52 -0.07 -21.21
N ARG A 246 -8.14 1.20 -21.01
CA ARG A 246 -7.07 1.84 -21.79
C ARG A 246 -5.71 1.21 -21.51
N GLU A 247 -5.45 0.83 -20.26
CA GLU A 247 -4.21 0.14 -19.88
C GLU A 247 -4.10 -1.24 -20.55
N ALA A 248 -5.21 -1.95 -20.71
CA ALA A 248 -5.23 -3.23 -21.42
C ALA A 248 -4.82 -3.06 -22.90
N GLU A 249 -5.33 -2.04 -23.58
CA GLU A 249 -4.95 -1.74 -24.97
C GLU A 249 -3.46 -1.42 -25.10
N ILE A 250 -2.91 -0.63 -24.18
CA ILE A 250 -1.48 -0.29 -24.16
C ILE A 250 -0.63 -1.53 -23.89
N ILE A 251 -1.01 -2.36 -22.91
CA ILE A 251 -0.28 -3.60 -22.59
C ILE A 251 -0.32 -4.61 -23.73
N ALA A 252 -1.43 -4.74 -24.44
CA ALA A 252 -1.52 -5.64 -25.59
C ALA A 252 -0.47 -5.30 -26.67
N GLY A 253 -0.13 -4.01 -26.80
CA GLY A 253 0.92 -3.50 -27.67
C GLY A 253 2.34 -3.50 -27.07
N ALA A 254 2.53 -3.93 -25.82
CA ALA A 254 3.84 -3.87 -25.16
C ALA A 254 4.89 -4.81 -25.78
N GLY A 255 4.45 -5.84 -26.51
CA GLY A 255 5.31 -6.81 -27.18
C GLY A 255 5.76 -6.42 -28.59
N GLN A 256 5.52 -5.17 -29.02
CA GLN A 256 5.92 -4.68 -30.34
C GLN A 256 7.37 -4.20 -30.36
N LEU A 257 8.02 -4.25 -31.53
CA LEU A 257 9.44 -3.92 -31.70
C LEU A 257 9.78 -2.53 -31.10
N GLY A 258 10.79 -2.51 -30.22
CA GLY A 258 11.28 -1.30 -29.55
C GLY A 258 10.30 -0.68 -28.54
N LYS A 259 9.13 -1.27 -28.26
CA LYS A 259 8.16 -0.67 -27.33
C LYS A 259 8.69 -0.74 -25.90
N VAL A 260 8.64 0.38 -25.19
CA VAL A 260 8.98 0.47 -23.75
C VAL A 260 7.71 0.81 -22.98
N THR A 261 7.41 0.01 -21.95
CA THR A 261 6.24 0.20 -21.10
C THR A 261 6.63 0.12 -19.63
N ILE A 262 6.16 1.06 -18.82
CA ILE A 262 6.33 1.08 -17.36
C ILE A 262 4.98 0.72 -16.73
N ALA A 263 4.96 -0.27 -15.84
CA ALA A 263 3.76 -0.74 -15.17
C ALA A 263 3.94 -0.74 -13.64
N THR A 264 3.15 0.10 -12.96
CA THR A 264 3.09 0.12 -11.50
C THR A 264 2.23 -1.04 -10.99
N ASN A 265 2.71 -1.79 -10.00
CA ASN A 265 1.96 -2.83 -9.28
C ASN A 265 1.15 -3.75 -10.19
N MET A 266 1.79 -4.29 -11.23
CA MET A 266 1.16 -5.20 -12.20
C MET A 266 0.02 -4.57 -13.02
N ALA A 267 0.08 -3.27 -13.32
CA ALA A 267 -0.89 -2.61 -14.20
C ALA A 267 -1.11 -3.37 -15.53
N GLY A 268 -2.37 -3.43 -15.95
CA GLY A 268 -2.84 -4.24 -17.08
C GLY A 268 -2.72 -5.76 -16.88
N ARG A 269 -2.74 -6.25 -15.63
CA ARG A 269 -2.84 -7.68 -15.30
C ARG A 269 -4.01 -8.34 -16.03
N GLY A 270 -3.82 -9.56 -16.52
CA GLY A 270 -4.85 -10.32 -17.24
C GLY A 270 -4.78 -10.15 -18.76
N THR A 271 -4.19 -9.07 -19.26
CA THR A 271 -3.96 -8.90 -20.70
C THR A 271 -2.69 -9.62 -21.14
N ASP A 272 -2.83 -10.42 -22.20
CA ASP A 272 -1.73 -11.15 -22.83
C ASP A 272 -0.87 -10.23 -23.69
N ILE A 273 0.46 -10.43 -23.65
CA ILE A 273 1.42 -9.64 -24.43
C ILE A 273 1.98 -10.55 -25.52
N LYS A 274 1.49 -10.37 -26.74
CA LYS A 274 1.97 -11.12 -27.91
C LYS A 274 3.20 -10.44 -28.49
N LEU A 275 4.18 -11.24 -28.87
CA LEU A 275 5.37 -10.73 -29.56
C LEU A 275 4.99 -10.33 -31.00
N GLY A 276 5.36 -9.11 -31.39
CA GLY A 276 5.21 -8.61 -32.75
C GLY A 276 6.22 -9.23 -33.72
N GLU A 277 6.14 -8.84 -34.99
CA GLU A 277 7.09 -9.25 -36.03
C GLU A 277 8.52 -8.79 -35.70
N GLY A 278 9.51 -9.67 -35.90
CA GLY A 278 10.93 -9.39 -35.63
C GLY A 278 11.34 -9.41 -34.15
N VAL A 279 10.38 -9.54 -33.22
CA VAL A 279 10.65 -9.46 -31.78
C VAL A 279 11.25 -10.75 -31.24
N ARG A 280 10.89 -11.91 -31.80
CA ARG A 280 11.46 -13.19 -31.39
C ARG A 280 12.95 -13.25 -31.69
N GLU A 281 13.35 -12.73 -32.85
CA GLU A 281 14.74 -12.61 -33.31
C GLU A 281 15.53 -11.61 -32.45
N ALA A 282 14.86 -10.57 -31.96
CA ALA A 282 15.42 -9.61 -30.99
C ALA A 282 15.53 -10.17 -29.56
N GLY A 283 15.19 -11.44 -29.31
CA GLY A 283 15.28 -12.10 -28.01
C GLY A 283 14.00 -12.03 -27.17
N GLY A 284 12.87 -11.65 -27.77
CA GLY A 284 11.56 -11.60 -27.12
C GLY A 284 11.41 -10.46 -26.11
N LEU A 285 10.31 -10.50 -25.33
CA LEU A 285 10.02 -9.48 -24.31
C LEU A 285 11.05 -9.54 -23.16
N HIS A 286 11.64 -8.39 -22.84
CA HIS A 286 12.52 -8.23 -21.69
C HIS A 286 11.74 -7.65 -20.49
N ILE A 287 11.71 -8.38 -19.39
CA ILE A 287 11.11 -7.95 -18.13
C ILE A 287 12.19 -7.36 -17.23
N LEU A 288 11.94 -6.15 -16.74
CA LEU A 288 12.81 -5.49 -15.79
C LEU A 288 12.03 -5.18 -14.51
N GLY A 289 12.47 -5.73 -13.37
CA GLY A 289 11.95 -5.35 -12.06
C GLY A 289 12.83 -4.28 -11.40
N THR A 290 12.25 -3.15 -10.98
CA THR A 290 13.01 -2.06 -10.32
C THR A 290 13.33 -2.30 -8.84
N SER A 291 12.77 -3.37 -8.29
CA SER A 291 12.96 -3.87 -6.93
C SER A 291 12.38 -5.29 -6.83
N ARG A 292 12.62 -5.95 -5.71
CA ARG A 292 11.93 -7.17 -5.29
C ARG A 292 10.82 -6.82 -4.29
N HIS A 293 9.68 -7.49 -4.38
CA HIS A 293 8.64 -7.40 -3.36
C HIS A 293 8.99 -8.25 -2.15
N GLU A 294 8.28 -8.07 -1.05
CA GLU A 294 8.36 -8.98 0.11
C GLU A 294 7.93 -10.40 -0.27
N SER A 295 6.87 -10.53 -1.08
CA SER A 295 6.40 -11.81 -1.60
C SER A 295 6.91 -12.07 -3.02
N ARG A 296 7.59 -13.21 -3.19
CA ARG A 296 8.06 -13.73 -4.48
C ARG A 296 6.92 -13.96 -5.46
N ARG A 297 5.73 -14.21 -4.94
CA ARG A 297 4.53 -14.37 -5.76
C ARG A 297 4.31 -13.19 -6.70
N ILE A 298 4.58 -11.97 -6.24
CA ILE A 298 4.36 -10.75 -7.02
C ILE A 298 5.47 -10.58 -8.08
N ASP A 299 6.72 -10.82 -7.70
CA ASP A 299 7.85 -10.79 -8.64
C ASP A 299 7.67 -11.83 -9.76
N ASN A 300 7.21 -13.03 -9.41
CA ASN A 300 6.94 -14.10 -10.37
C ASN A 300 5.77 -13.77 -11.31
N GLN A 301 4.79 -12.96 -10.86
CA GLN A 301 3.73 -12.46 -11.75
C GLN A 301 4.30 -11.52 -12.81
N LEU A 302 5.21 -10.61 -12.43
CA LEU A 302 5.89 -9.71 -13.36
C LEU A 302 6.73 -10.50 -14.36
N ARG A 303 7.55 -11.42 -13.85
CA ARG A 303 8.39 -12.31 -14.66
C ARG A 303 7.57 -13.15 -15.65
N GLY A 304 6.43 -13.67 -15.21
CA GLY A 304 5.52 -14.49 -16.02
C GLY A 304 4.80 -13.74 -17.15
N ARG A 305 5.06 -12.44 -17.33
CA ARG A 305 4.55 -11.67 -18.49
C ARG A 305 5.38 -11.90 -19.76
N ALA A 306 6.59 -12.45 -19.65
CA ALA A 306 7.39 -12.91 -20.79
C ALA A 306 7.51 -14.45 -20.81
N GLY A 307 7.93 -15.00 -21.95
CA GLY A 307 8.09 -16.45 -22.13
C GLY A 307 6.78 -17.21 -22.37
N ARG A 308 5.79 -16.55 -22.96
CA ARG A 308 4.44 -17.11 -23.17
C ARG A 308 4.48 -18.18 -24.26
N GLN A 309 3.85 -19.34 -24.03
CA GLN A 309 3.77 -20.42 -25.03
C GLN A 309 5.13 -20.81 -25.65
N GLY A 310 6.21 -20.77 -24.86
CA GLY A 310 7.57 -21.10 -25.33
C GLY A 310 8.23 -19.99 -26.14
N ASP A 311 7.68 -18.78 -26.13
CA ASP A 311 8.33 -17.59 -26.66
C ASP A 311 9.69 -17.35 -25.97
N PRO A 312 10.69 -16.82 -26.70
CA PRO A 312 11.88 -16.30 -26.05
C PRO A 312 11.52 -15.08 -25.20
N GLY A 313 12.37 -14.78 -24.24
CA GLY A 313 12.24 -13.61 -23.39
C GLY A 313 13.29 -13.65 -22.30
N SER A 314 13.37 -12.60 -21.51
CA SER A 314 14.19 -12.64 -20.31
C SER A 314 13.62 -11.83 -19.16
N SER A 315 14.10 -12.09 -17.95
CA SER A 315 13.81 -11.26 -16.78
C SER A 315 15.07 -10.91 -16.01
N ARG A 316 15.14 -9.68 -15.50
CA ARG A 316 16.21 -9.21 -14.62
C ARG A 316 15.62 -8.30 -13.54
N PHE A 317 16.10 -8.45 -12.31
CA PHE A 317 15.67 -7.64 -11.17
C PHE A 317 16.83 -6.81 -10.65
N PHE A 318 16.54 -5.54 -10.38
CA PHE A 318 17.47 -4.54 -9.90
C PHE A 318 17.15 -4.22 -8.45
N LEU A 319 18.15 -4.28 -7.58
CA LEU A 319 18.02 -3.96 -6.16
C LEU A 319 19.10 -2.95 -5.76
N SER A 320 18.87 -2.29 -4.63
CA SER A 320 19.88 -1.50 -3.94
C SER A 320 19.93 -1.83 -2.46
N LEU A 321 21.08 -1.64 -1.81
CA LEU A 321 21.20 -1.84 -0.35
C LEU A 321 20.27 -0.92 0.47
N GLU A 322 19.78 0.14 -0.14
CA GLU A 322 18.81 1.09 0.40
C GLU A 322 17.35 0.65 0.23
N ASP A 323 17.07 -0.41 -0.54
CA ASP A 323 15.71 -0.93 -0.73
C ASP A 323 15.23 -1.64 0.54
N ASP A 324 13.93 -1.52 0.83
CA ASP A 324 13.33 -2.00 2.09
C ASP A 324 13.63 -3.48 2.38
N LEU A 325 13.49 -4.34 1.37
CA LEU A 325 13.80 -5.77 1.50
C LEU A 325 15.26 -6.02 1.94
N LEU A 326 16.23 -5.31 1.34
CA LEU A 326 17.64 -5.50 1.66
C LEU A 326 18.02 -4.83 2.99
N ARG A 327 17.35 -3.72 3.35
CA ARG A 327 17.51 -3.09 4.66
C ARG A 327 17.09 -4.02 5.81
N ILE A 328 16.05 -4.82 5.61
CA ILE A 328 15.56 -5.76 6.63
C ILE A 328 16.47 -7.00 6.75
N PHE A 329 17.00 -7.52 5.64
CA PHE A 329 17.61 -8.87 5.64
C PHE A 329 19.12 -8.95 5.34
N GLY A 330 19.76 -7.91 4.80
CA GLY A 330 21.08 -8.11 4.19
C GLY A 330 22.03 -6.91 4.11
N SER A 331 21.59 -5.69 4.43
CA SER A 331 22.40 -4.48 4.23
C SER A 331 23.76 -4.55 4.93
N GLY A 332 23.82 -4.98 6.20
CA GLY A 332 25.07 -5.00 6.97
C GLY A 332 26.16 -5.91 6.39
N ARG A 333 25.83 -7.16 6.04
CA ARG A 333 26.82 -8.12 5.51
C ARG A 333 27.19 -7.84 4.06
N ILE A 334 26.22 -7.48 3.21
CA ILE A 334 26.47 -7.21 1.80
C ILE A 334 27.23 -5.88 1.65
N SER A 335 26.87 -4.84 2.41
CA SER A 335 27.61 -3.56 2.42
C SER A 335 29.06 -3.75 2.83
N THR A 336 29.32 -4.52 3.90
CA THR A 336 30.69 -4.78 4.34
C THR A 336 31.53 -5.47 3.26
N VAL A 337 30.93 -6.36 2.46
CA VAL A 337 31.61 -7.01 1.34
C VAL A 337 31.87 -6.01 0.20
N MET A 338 30.89 -5.18 -0.15
CA MET A 338 31.06 -4.13 -1.17
C MET A 338 32.14 -3.13 -0.79
N ASP A 339 32.15 -2.67 0.47
CA ASP A 339 33.12 -1.70 0.96
C ASP A 339 34.54 -2.31 1.02
N LYS A 340 34.67 -3.59 1.41
CA LYS A 340 35.97 -4.30 1.41
C LYS A 340 36.53 -4.55 0.01
N LEU A 341 35.65 -4.74 -0.97
CA LEU A 341 36.05 -4.92 -2.37
C LEU A 341 36.32 -3.58 -3.08
N GLY A 342 36.07 -2.45 -2.41
CA GLY A 342 36.29 -1.12 -2.98
C GLY A 342 35.38 -0.81 -4.17
N MET A 343 34.17 -1.39 -4.21
CA MET A 343 33.26 -1.24 -5.34
C MET A 343 32.71 0.19 -5.43
N GLU A 344 32.76 0.74 -6.63
CA GLU A 344 32.15 2.03 -6.95
C GLU A 344 30.63 1.94 -6.96
N GLU A 345 29.94 3.08 -6.82
CA GLU A 345 28.46 3.08 -6.71
C GLU A 345 27.75 2.49 -7.94
N ASP A 346 28.33 2.69 -9.12
CA ASP A 346 27.80 2.21 -10.41
C ASP A 346 28.24 0.77 -10.74
N GLU A 347 29.05 0.13 -9.91
CA GLU A 347 29.46 -1.27 -10.06
C GLU A 347 28.48 -2.19 -9.33
N PRO A 348 27.72 -3.04 -10.06
CA PRO A 348 26.81 -3.97 -9.42
C PRO A 348 27.52 -5.23 -8.93
N ILE A 349 26.90 -5.88 -7.94
CA ILE A 349 27.15 -7.31 -7.72
C ILE A 349 26.06 -8.11 -8.42
N GLU A 350 26.46 -9.03 -9.30
CA GLU A 350 25.58 -10.01 -9.96
C GLU A 350 26.14 -11.42 -9.70
N HIS A 351 25.51 -12.18 -8.80
CA HIS A 351 25.92 -13.56 -8.53
C HIS A 351 24.75 -14.41 -8.04
N SER A 352 24.65 -15.64 -8.58
CA SER A 352 23.55 -16.58 -8.29
C SER A 352 23.38 -16.89 -6.80
N MET A 353 24.48 -17.00 -6.05
CA MET A 353 24.44 -17.16 -4.59
C MET A 353 23.70 -16.04 -3.87
N ILE A 354 23.81 -14.80 -4.34
CA ILE A 354 23.16 -13.65 -3.69
C ILE A 354 21.68 -13.63 -4.06
N SER A 355 21.33 -13.94 -5.31
CA SER A 355 19.92 -14.10 -5.70
C SER A 355 19.22 -15.18 -4.86
N ARG A 356 19.90 -16.30 -4.57
CA ARG A 356 19.40 -17.34 -3.64
C ARG A 356 19.26 -16.81 -2.20
N ALA A 357 20.17 -15.95 -1.75
CA ALA A 357 20.08 -15.35 -0.43
C ALA A 357 18.86 -14.41 -0.30
N ILE A 358 18.58 -13.63 -1.35
CA ILE A 358 17.36 -12.79 -1.44
C ILE A 358 16.11 -13.67 -1.45
N GLU A 359 16.10 -14.74 -2.24
CA GLU A 359 14.97 -15.67 -2.28
C GLU A 359 14.68 -16.28 -0.90
N ASN A 360 15.72 -16.66 -0.16
CA ASN A 360 15.61 -17.17 1.20
C ASN A 360 15.13 -16.10 2.20
N ALA A 361 15.50 -14.84 2.00
CA ALA A 361 15.00 -13.73 2.80
C ALA A 361 13.49 -13.54 2.57
N GLN A 362 13.03 -13.53 1.32
CA GLN A 362 11.61 -13.44 0.99
C GLN A 362 10.81 -14.61 1.57
N ARG A 363 11.32 -15.85 1.50
CA ARG A 363 10.69 -17.02 2.16
C ARG A 363 10.47 -16.84 3.66
N LYS A 364 11.37 -16.14 4.35
CA LYS A 364 11.23 -15.85 5.77
C LYS A 364 10.14 -14.81 6.02
N VAL A 365 10.05 -13.78 5.17
CA VAL A 365 8.98 -12.78 5.24
C VAL A 365 7.62 -13.42 5.00
N GLU A 366 7.51 -14.26 3.96
CA GLU A 366 6.28 -14.99 3.61
C GLU A 366 5.79 -15.92 4.75
N GLY A 367 6.69 -16.40 5.60
CA GLY A 367 6.36 -17.28 6.72
C GLY A 367 5.97 -16.58 8.02
N HIS A 368 6.18 -15.26 8.12
CA HIS A 368 5.76 -14.43 9.25
C HIS A 368 4.35 -13.88 9.01
#